data_AF-E2Q5U3-F1
#
_entry.id   AF-E2Q5U3-F1
#
_cell.length_a   1.000
_cell.length_b   1.000
_cell.length_c   1.000
_cell.angle_alpha   90.00
_cell.angle_beta   90.00
_cell.angle_gamma   90.00
#
_symmetry.space_group_name_H-M   'P 1'
#
loop_
_entity.id
_entity.type
_entity.pdbx_description
1 polymer ?
#
loop_
_entity_poly.entity_id
_entity_poly.type
_entity_poly.pdbx_seq_one_letter_code
_entity_poly.pdbx_strand_id
1 'polypeptide(L)' 'EGNGARTVPASGHVVGGIARLDAERGAHHTPANAVLLEAVDLAVALPPQQRLRLADAGIDLLRCTRGRGLTVCSPTL' A
#
# COMPACT_ATOMS: atom_id res chain seq x y z
N GLU A 1 28.09 4.83 7.31
CA GLU A 1 27.69 3.54 6.73
C GLU A 1 26.32 3.17 7.29
N GLY A 2 25.41 2.69 6.43
CA GLY A 2 24.00 2.45 6.76
C GLY A 2 23.04 3.35 5.98
N ASN A 3 23.07 3.31 4.65
CA ASN A 3 22.09 4.04 3.82
C ASN A 3 21.67 3.21 2.60
N GLY A 4 21.19 2.00 2.85
CA GLY A 4 20.52 1.18 1.84
C GLY A 4 19.05 1.07 2.21
N ALA A 5 18.15 1.21 1.24
CA ALA A 5 16.74 0.90 1.44
C ALA A 5 16.61 -0.54 1.97
N ARG A 6 15.87 -0.72 3.06
CA ARG A 6 15.59 -2.03 3.64
C ARG A 6 14.17 -2.45 3.29
N THR A 7 14.01 -3.70 2.86
CA THR A 7 12.69 -4.31 2.78
C THR A 7 12.17 -4.63 4.18
N VAL A 8 10.99 -4.11 4.50
CA VAL A 8 10.26 -4.38 5.73
C VAL A 8 8.85 -4.85 5.40
N PRO A 9 8.15 -5.54 6.31
CA PRO A 9 6.74 -5.84 6.15
C PRO A 9 5.91 -4.55 5.98
N ALA A 10 4.98 -4.57 5.02
CA ALA A 10 4.14 -3.41 4.70
C ALA A 10 3.15 -3.00 5.79
N SER A 11 2.82 -3.89 6.73
CA SER A 11 1.78 -3.68 7.74
C SER A 11 1.98 -2.41 8.56
N GLY A 12 3.22 -2.09 8.95
CA GLY A 12 3.54 -0.87 9.71
C GLY A 12 3.20 0.41 8.94
N HIS A 13 3.59 0.49 7.66
CA HIS A 13 3.27 1.63 6.81
C HIS A 13 1.76 1.75 6.57
N VAL A 14 1.07 0.62 6.38
CA VAL A 14 -0.39 0.62 6.19
C VAL A 14 -1.12 1.11 7.43
N VAL A 15 -0.77 0.60 8.63
CA VAL A 15 -1.37 1.06 9.90
C VAL A 15 -1.09 2.54 10.14
N GLY A 16 0.13 3.02 9.89
CA GLY A 16 0.46 4.43 9.99
C GLY A 16 -0.34 5.30 9.01
N GLY A 17 -0.53 4.81 7.78
CA GLY A 17 -1.37 5.46 6.77
C GLY A 17 -2.84 5.55 7.19
N ILE A 18 -3.41 4.47 7.74
CA ILE A 18 -4.78 4.43 8.29
C ILE A 18 -4.91 5.45 9.42
N ALA A 19 -4.03 5.40 10.42
CA ALA A 19 -4.06 6.32 11.56
C ALA A 19 -3.99 7.80 11.13
N ARG A 20 -3.17 8.13 10.13
CA ARG A 20 -3.13 9.47 9.54
C ARG A 20 -4.46 9.84 8.88
N LEU A 21 -5.02 8.97 8.04
CA LEU A 21 -6.28 9.24 7.34
C LEU A 21 -7.46 9.36 8.31
N ASP A 22 -7.46 8.57 9.38
CA ASP A 22 -8.45 8.65 10.45
C ASP A 22 -8.41 10.03 11.12
N ALA A 23 -7.21 10.58 11.33
CA ALA A 23 -7.03 11.93 11.88
C ALA A 23 -7.41 13.04 10.88
N GLU A 24 -7.15 12.86 9.58
CA GLU A 24 -7.40 13.87 8.54
C GLU A 24 -8.85 13.90 8.04
N ARG A 25 -9.50 12.74 7.96
CA ARG A 25 -10.78 12.52 7.26
C ARG A 25 -11.81 11.80 8.13
N GLY A 26 -11.37 11.06 9.14
CA GLY A 26 -12.22 10.24 10.00
C GLY A 26 -12.22 8.77 9.59
N ALA A 27 -12.38 7.88 10.58
CA ALA A 27 -12.26 6.43 10.46
C ALA A 27 -13.32 5.73 9.57
N HIS A 28 -14.31 6.47 9.08
CA HIS A 28 -15.32 5.96 8.15
C HIS A 28 -14.85 6.02 6.69
N HIS A 29 -13.76 6.74 6.40
CA HIS A 29 -13.18 6.78 5.06
C HIS A 29 -12.29 5.58 4.81
N THR A 30 -12.43 5.00 3.62
CA THR A 30 -11.55 3.91 3.20
C THR A 30 -10.10 4.37 2.98
N PRO A 31 -9.11 3.56 3.36
CA PRO A 31 -7.71 3.80 2.99
C PRO A 31 -7.39 3.43 1.53
N ALA A 32 -8.36 2.95 0.73
CA ALA A 32 -8.13 2.63 -0.67
C ALA A 32 -7.58 3.85 -1.44
N ASN A 33 -6.61 3.60 -2.31
CA ASN A 33 -5.86 4.59 -3.09
C ASN A 33 -5.04 5.59 -2.28
N ALA A 34 -4.92 5.42 -0.96
CA ALA A 34 -4.08 6.24 -0.13
C ALA A 34 -2.60 6.03 -0.43
N VAL A 35 -1.84 7.12 -0.43
CA VAL A 35 -0.38 7.10 -0.61
C VAL A 35 0.29 6.76 0.72
N LEU A 36 1.18 5.77 0.70
CA LEU A 36 2.09 5.46 1.79
C LEU A 36 3.28 6.41 1.77
N LEU A 37 3.61 6.98 2.93
CA LEU A 37 4.77 7.85 3.12
C LEU A 37 5.99 7.05 3.60
N GLU A 38 7.17 7.62 3.42
CA GLU A 38 8.46 7.08 3.87
C GLU A 38 8.77 5.66 3.35
N ALA A 39 8.15 5.27 2.23
CA ALA A 39 8.40 4.02 1.53
C ALA A 39 8.63 4.31 0.04
N VAL A 40 9.66 3.68 -0.53
CA VAL A 40 10.17 4.05 -1.87
C VAL A 40 9.82 3.05 -2.96
N ASP A 41 9.77 1.75 -2.65
CA ASP A 41 9.42 0.72 -3.64
C ASP A 41 8.91 -0.58 -2.98
N LEU A 42 8.40 -1.49 -3.80
CA LEU A 42 8.02 -2.86 -3.42
C LEU A 42 9.17 -3.83 -3.65
N ALA A 43 9.31 -4.81 -2.77
CA ALA A 43 10.30 -5.87 -2.94
C ALA A 43 9.97 -6.81 -4.11
N VAL A 44 8.70 -6.95 -4.46
CA VAL A 44 8.22 -7.86 -5.52
C VAL A 44 7.13 -7.18 -6.34
N ALA A 45 7.28 -7.25 -7.66
CA ALA A 45 6.22 -6.92 -8.60
C ALA A 45 5.43 -8.18 -8.94
N LEU A 46 4.13 -8.18 -8.62
CA LEU A 46 3.26 -9.31 -8.91
C LEU A 46 2.78 -9.30 -10.37
N PRO A 47 2.86 -10.43 -11.09
CA PRO A 47 2.32 -10.53 -12.44
C PRO A 47 0.79 -10.37 -12.43
N PRO A 48 0.18 -9.90 -13.55
CA PRO A 48 -1.26 -9.61 -13.61
C PRO A 48 -2.15 -10.79 -13.16
N GLN A 49 -1.80 -12.02 -13.58
CA GLN A 49 -2.54 -13.24 -13.23
C GLN A 49 -2.57 -13.49 -11.71
N GLN A 50 -1.47 -13.21 -11.01
CA GLN A 50 -1.41 -13.37 -9.55
C GLN A 50 -2.18 -12.25 -8.84
N ARG A 51 -2.08 -11.02 -9.34
CA ARG A 51 -2.86 -9.89 -8.81
C ARG A 51 -4.36 -10.15 -8.89
N LEU A 52 -4.83 -10.69 -10.02
CA LEU A 52 -6.23 -11.05 -10.22
C LEU A 52 -6.69 -12.10 -9.20
N ARG A 53 -5.93 -13.20 -9.05
CA ARG A 53 -6.26 -14.24 -8.05
C ARG A 53 -6.33 -13.71 -6.61
N LEU A 54 -5.45 -12.78 -6.25
CA LEU A 54 -5.46 -12.16 -4.91
C LEU A 54 -6.64 -11.18 -4.75
N ALA A 55 -6.98 -10.45 -5.80
CA ALA A 55 -8.17 -9.60 -5.83
C ALA A 55 -9.46 -10.41 -5.66
N ASP A 56 -9.58 -11.54 -6.36
CA ASP A 56 -10.71 -12.48 -6.23
C ASP A 56 -10.81 -13.06 -4.81
N ALA A 57 -9.68 -13.20 -4.10
CA ALA A 57 -9.62 -13.61 -2.71
C ALA A 57 -9.88 -12.47 -1.70
N GLY A 58 -10.17 -11.24 -2.17
CA GLY A 58 -10.41 -10.07 -1.31
C GLY A 58 -9.16 -9.54 -0.61
N ILE A 59 -7.97 -9.80 -1.17
CA ILE A 59 -6.69 -9.37 -0.59
C ILE A 59 -6.27 -8.03 -1.19
N ASP A 60 -6.12 -7.04 -0.33
CA ASP A 60 -5.57 -5.74 -0.67
C ASP A 60 -4.08 -5.83 -1.05
N LEU A 61 -3.69 -5.10 -2.09
CA LEU A 61 -2.33 -5.06 -2.61
C LEU A 61 -1.73 -3.66 -2.44
N LEU A 62 -0.41 -3.59 -2.41
CA LEU A 62 0.30 -2.33 -2.63
C LEU A 62 0.71 -2.23 -4.10
N ARG A 63 0.66 -1.01 -4.64
CA ARG A 63 1.09 -0.70 -6.02
C ARG A 63 2.03 0.47 -6.02
N CYS A 64 3.20 0.30 -6.62
CA CYS A 64 4.10 1.41 -6.96
C CYS A 64 3.71 1.97 -8.33
N THR A 65 3.35 3.26 -8.38
CA THR A 65 3.00 3.93 -9.65
C THR A 65 3.92 5.12 -9.86
N ARG A 66 4.57 5.18 -11.02
CA ARG A 66 5.51 6.26 -11.36
C ARG A 66 4.81 7.62 -11.23
N GLY A 67 5.40 8.54 -10.46
CA GLY A 67 4.84 9.87 -10.22
C GLY A 67 3.76 9.97 -9.13
N ARG A 68 3.27 8.85 -8.58
CA ARG A 68 2.30 8.82 -7.48
C ARG A 68 2.83 8.16 -6.20
N GLY A 69 3.87 7.34 -6.33
CA GLY A 69 4.45 6.58 -5.21
C GLY A 69 3.69 5.29 -4.94
N LEU A 70 3.81 4.79 -3.70
CA LEU A 70 3.17 3.57 -3.24
C LEU A 70 1.74 3.85 -2.77
N THR A 71 0.77 3.10 -3.28
CA THR A 71 -0.63 3.24 -2.91
C THR A 71 -1.25 1.92 -2.46
N VAL A 72 -2.20 1.99 -1.53
CA VAL A 72 -3.09 0.87 -1.20
C VAL A 72 -4.08 0.65 -2.35
N CYS A 73 -4.21 -0.58 -2.81
CA CYS A 73 -5.14 -1.00 -3.85
C CYS A 73 -6.05 -2.09 -3.30
N SER A 74 -7.29 -1.72 -3.00
CA SER A 74 -8.32 -2.65 -2.55
C SER A 74 -9.16 -3.11 -3.75
N PRO A 75 -9.48 -4.40 -3.88
CA PRO A 75 -10.24 -4.92 -5.03
C PRO A 75 -11.75 -4.62 -4.94
N THR A 76 -12.23 -4.22 -3.77
CA THR A 76 -13.66 -4.04 -3.48
C THR A 76 -14.13 -2.58 -3.48
N LEU A 77 -13.28 -1.64 -3.89
CA LEU A 77 -13.52 -0.18 -3.81
C LEU A 77 -13.13 0.56 -5.09
#